data_AF-A0A1B6GRQ3-F1
#
_entry.id   AF-A0A1B6GRQ3-F1
#
_cell.length_a   1.000
_cell.length_b   1.000
_cell.length_c   1.000
_cell.angle_alpha   90.00
_cell.angle_beta   90.00
_cell.angle_gamma   90.00
#
_symmetry.space_group_name_H-M   'P 1'
#
loop_
_entity.id
_entity.type
_entity.pdbx_description
1 polymer ?
#
loop_
_entity_poly.entity_id
_entity_poly.type
_entity_poly.pdbx_seq_one_letter_code
_entity_poly.pdbx_strand_id
1 'polypeptide(L)'
;WYILALTLLATASAVPTPKTFKICVPHNAYDACQQMVEQGKSVGVAMTCVAARDRLDCMTKMKEHEADLEAVDPEDMYIASKRFGDSFSIFKEIRTKEE
;
A
#
# COMPACT_ATOMS: atom_id res chain seq x y z
N TRP A 1 -21.74 -30.25 -48.07
CA TRP A 1 -20.31 -30.13 -48.38
C TRP A 1 -19.89 -28.73 -47.94
N TYR A 2 -19.12 -28.65 -46.84
CA TYR A 2 -18.28 -27.52 -46.37
C TYR A 2 -19.00 -26.24 -45.88
N ILE A 3 -18.77 -25.65 -44.71
CA ILE A 3 -17.70 -25.73 -43.68
C ILE A 3 -18.30 -25.29 -42.33
N LEU A 4 -18.05 -26.07 -41.26
CA LEU A 4 -18.12 -25.58 -39.88
C LEU A 4 -16.96 -24.61 -39.66
N ALA A 5 -17.24 -23.33 -39.45
CA ALA A 5 -16.24 -22.36 -39.03
C ALA A 5 -16.08 -22.44 -37.49
N LEU A 6 -15.03 -23.11 -37.06
CA LEU A 6 -14.61 -23.20 -35.65
C LEU A 6 -13.90 -21.90 -35.27
N THR A 7 -14.59 -20.99 -34.56
CA THR A 7 -13.96 -19.80 -33.99
C THR A 7 -13.22 -20.17 -32.71
N LEU A 8 -11.89 -20.27 -32.80
CA LEU A 8 -11.00 -20.39 -31.64
C LEU A 8 -11.05 -19.05 -30.88
N LEU A 9 -11.81 -18.97 -29.78
CA LEU A 9 -11.62 -17.92 -28.78
C LEU A 9 -10.35 -18.23 -28.00
N ALA A 10 -9.24 -17.56 -28.33
CA ALA A 10 -8.05 -17.54 -27.51
C ALA A 10 -8.37 -16.81 -26.20
N THR A 11 -8.54 -17.54 -25.11
CA THR A 11 -8.67 -16.99 -23.77
C THR A 11 -7.30 -16.51 -23.30
N ALA A 12 -7.03 -15.21 -23.46
CA ALA A 12 -5.87 -14.58 -22.85
C ALA A 12 -5.99 -14.70 -21.32
N SER A 13 -5.17 -15.56 -20.73
CA SER A 13 -5.11 -15.71 -19.27
C SER A 13 -4.33 -14.50 -18.73
N ALA A 14 -5.04 -13.52 -18.17
CA ALA A 14 -4.40 -12.41 -17.48
C ALA A 14 -3.68 -12.94 -16.23
N VAL A 15 -2.35 -12.99 -16.27
CA VAL A 15 -1.54 -13.32 -15.10
C VAL A 15 -1.69 -12.19 -14.08
N PRO A 16 -2.15 -12.46 -12.84
CA PRO A 16 -2.23 -11.44 -11.80
C PRO A 16 -0.83 -10.89 -11.53
N THR A 17 -0.62 -9.61 -11.82
CA THR A 17 0.65 -8.95 -11.47
C THR A 17 0.67 -8.70 -9.96
N PRO A 18 1.74 -9.07 -9.24
CA PRO A 18 1.86 -8.77 -7.82
C PRO A 18 1.73 -7.27 -7.59
N LYS A 19 0.78 -6.84 -6.75
CA LYS A 19 0.66 -5.43 -6.37
C LYS A 19 1.85 -5.05 -5.49
N THR A 20 2.56 -3.99 -5.88
CA THR A 20 3.61 -3.38 -5.06
C THR A 20 2.99 -2.24 -4.27
N PHE A 21 3.06 -2.30 -2.93
CA PHE A 21 2.52 -1.25 -2.07
C PHE A 21 3.58 -0.20 -1.72
N LYS A 22 3.17 1.06 -1.58
CA LYS A 22 4.02 2.20 -1.21
C LYS A 22 3.77 2.56 0.25
N ILE A 23 4.70 2.19 1.12
CA ILE A 23 4.64 2.60 2.53
C ILE A 23 5.31 3.96 2.70
N CYS A 24 4.60 4.91 3.30
CA CYS A 24 5.14 6.22 3.61
C CYS A 24 5.75 6.25 5.01
N VAL A 25 6.93 6.86 5.13
CA VAL A 25 7.60 7.07 6.41
C VAL A 25 8.25 8.46 6.45
N PRO A 26 8.37 9.08 7.63
CA PRO A 26 9.16 10.30 7.78
C PRO A 26 10.65 10.06 7.46
N HIS A 27 11.37 11.10 7.07
CA HIS A 27 12.78 11.01 6.66
C HIS A 27 13.68 10.27 7.67
N ASN A 28 13.46 10.44 8.96
CA ASN A 28 14.26 9.78 10.01
C ASN A 28 14.07 8.24 10.07
N ALA A 29 13.02 7.71 9.45
CA ALA A 29 12.72 6.27 9.41
C ALA A 29 12.93 5.67 8.01
N TYR A 30 13.38 6.45 7.03
CA TYR A 30 13.52 6.00 5.64
C TYR A 30 14.49 4.82 5.48
N ASP A 31 15.65 4.87 6.13
CA ASP A 31 16.65 3.79 6.04
C ASP A 31 16.14 2.49 6.69
N ALA A 32 15.43 2.60 7.82
CA ALA A 32 14.78 1.45 8.45
C ALA A 32 13.68 0.87 7.55
N CYS A 33 12.91 1.72 6.86
CA CYS A 33 11.94 1.27 5.87
C CYS A 33 12.62 0.51 4.72
N GLN A 34 13.74 1.00 4.18
CA GLN A 34 14.48 0.33 3.12
C GLN A 34 14.93 -1.08 3.53
N GLN A 35 15.43 -1.22 4.77
CA GLN A 35 15.79 -2.53 5.32
C GLN A 35 14.57 -3.46 5.44
N MET A 36 13.44 -2.94 5.94
CA MET A 36 12.20 -3.71 6.09
C MET A 36 11.65 -4.20 4.75
N VAL A 37 11.60 -3.34 3.72
CA VAL A 37 11.08 -3.73 2.40
C VAL A 37 11.99 -4.76 1.72
N GLU A 38 13.31 -4.68 1.94
CA GLU A 38 14.24 -5.70 1.46
C GLU A 38 13.99 -7.06 2.14
N GLN A 39 13.79 -7.06 3.47
CA GLN A 39 13.42 -8.27 4.20
C GLN A 39 12.07 -8.85 3.72
N GLY A 40 11.09 -7.98 3.42
CA GLY A 40 9.78 -8.37 2.90
C GLY A 40 9.84 -9.19 1.61
N LYS A 41 10.84 -8.94 0.75
CA LYS A 41 11.04 -9.71 -0.49
C LYS A 41 11.26 -11.20 -0.20
N SER A 42 11.95 -11.53 0.90
CA SER A 42 12.23 -12.93 1.28
C SER A 42 10.99 -13.74 1.63
N VAL A 43 9.89 -13.07 2.00
CA VAL A 43 8.59 -13.68 2.34
C VAL A 43 7.51 -13.37 1.28
N GLY A 44 7.92 -12.92 0.09
CA GLY A 44 7.01 -12.68 -1.03
C GLY A 44 6.20 -11.38 -0.95
N VAL A 45 6.59 -10.44 -0.10
CA VAL A 45 5.94 -9.12 0.04
C VAL A 45 6.66 -8.10 -0.84
N ALA A 46 5.94 -7.49 -1.79
CA ALA A 46 6.46 -6.43 -2.66
C ALA A 46 6.03 -5.04 -2.14
N MET A 47 7.00 -4.27 -1.66
CA MET A 47 6.77 -2.92 -1.12
C MET A 47 7.89 -1.95 -1.54
N THR A 48 7.59 -0.66 -1.52
CA THR A 48 8.53 0.45 -1.73
C THR A 48 8.33 1.53 -0.66
N CYS A 49 9.38 2.26 -0.33
CA CYS A 49 9.33 3.34 0.66
C CYS A 49 9.12 4.70 -0.02
N VAL A 50 8.22 5.50 0.52
CA VAL A 50 8.03 6.91 0.17
C VAL A 50 8.47 7.75 1.37
N ALA A 51 9.40 8.68 1.15
CA ALA A 51 9.84 9.60 2.19
C ALA A 51 8.92 10.82 2.27
N ALA A 52 8.66 11.29 3.49
CA ALA A 52 7.94 12.52 3.77
C ALA A 52 8.62 13.31 4.89
N ARG A 53 8.26 14.59 5.03
CA ARG A 53 8.75 15.43 6.13
C ARG A 53 8.33 14.89 7.50
N ASP A 54 7.06 14.52 7.61
CA ASP A 54 6.40 14.03 8.83
C ASP A 54 5.14 13.23 8.44
N ARG A 55 4.40 12.74 9.44
CA ARG A 55 3.19 11.93 9.22
C ARG A 55 2.05 12.70 8.53
N LEU A 56 1.97 14.01 8.73
CA LEU A 56 0.97 14.85 8.06
C LEU A 56 1.26 15.00 6.56
N ASP A 57 2.54 15.12 6.21
CA ASP A 57 3.00 15.07 4.83
C ASP A 57 2.74 13.69 4.21
N CYS A 58 2.98 12.59 4.94
CA CYS A 58 2.60 11.25 4.47
C CYS A 58 1.10 11.09 4.21
N MET A 59 0.23 11.57 5.12
CA MET A 59 -1.22 11.55 4.87
C MET A 59 -1.62 12.37 3.63
N THR A 60 -0.95 13.51 3.38
CA THR A 60 -1.17 14.30 2.16
C THR A 60 -0.79 13.49 0.92
N LYS A 61 0.39 12.86 0.93
CA LYS A 61 0.86 11.96 -0.13
C LYS A 61 -0.06 10.76 -0.36
N MET A 62 -0.63 10.19 0.71
CA MET A 62 -1.62 9.12 0.59
C MET A 62 -2.92 9.61 -0.06
N LYS A 63 -3.40 10.80 0.30
CA LYS A 63 -4.59 11.41 -0.31
C LYS A 63 -4.39 11.69 -1.80
N GLU A 64 -3.17 12.03 -2.20
CA GLU A 64 -2.76 12.28 -3.59
C GLU A 64 -2.36 10.99 -4.34
N HIS A 65 -2.52 9.82 -3.71
CA HIS A 65 -2.14 8.51 -4.25
C HIS A 65 -0.65 8.37 -4.57
N GLU A 66 0.21 9.20 -3.97
CA GLU A 66 1.67 9.06 -4.00
C GLU A 66 2.14 7.93 -3.08
N ALA A 67 1.41 7.65 -1.99
CA ALA A 67 1.62 6.53 -1.07
C ALA A 67 0.31 5.74 -0.82
N ASP A 68 0.43 4.53 -0.28
CA ASP A 68 -0.70 3.61 -0.09
C ASP A 68 -1.02 3.32 1.38
N LEU A 69 -0.01 3.35 2.27
CA LEU A 69 -0.18 3.10 3.70
C LEU A 69 0.87 3.84 4.55
N GLU A 70 0.52 4.08 5.81
CA GLU A 70 1.38 4.63 6.86
C GLU A 70 0.98 4.02 8.22
N ALA A 71 1.92 3.93 9.15
CA ALA A 71 1.61 3.64 10.55
C ALA A 71 1.25 4.93 11.29
N VAL A 72 0.07 4.95 11.92
CA VAL A 72 -0.51 6.13 12.56
C VAL A 72 -0.85 5.85 14.02
N ASP A 73 -0.72 6.87 14.85
CA ASP A 73 -1.25 6.85 16.21
C ASP A 73 -2.74 7.27 16.20
N PRO A 74 -3.54 7.00 17.25
CA PRO A 74 -4.94 7.42 17.32
C PRO A 74 -5.16 8.94 17.12
N GLU A 75 -4.19 9.75 17.56
CA GLU A 75 -4.20 11.21 17.38
C GLU A 75 -4.07 11.59 15.89
N ASP A 76 -3.22 10.88 15.15
CA ASP A 76 -3.06 11.06 13.70
C ASP A 76 -4.36 10.69 12.97
N MET A 77 -5.05 9.62 13.40
CA MET A 77 -6.36 9.22 12.86
C MET A 77 -7.42 10.31 13.07
N TYR A 78 -7.43 10.96 14.24
CA TYR A 78 -8.32 12.07 14.50
C TYR A 78 -8.05 13.23 13.53
N ILE A 79 -6.79 13.63 13.37
CA ILE A 79 -6.42 14.70 12.42
C ILE A 79 -6.82 14.31 11.00
N ALA A 80 -6.60 13.05 10.61
CA ALA A 80 -6.97 12.52 9.31
C ALA A 80 -8.47 12.68 9.04
N SER A 81 -9.31 12.30 10.01
CA SER A 81 -10.77 12.43 9.91
C SER A 81 -11.24 13.88 9.77
N LYS A 82 -10.56 14.82 10.44
CA LYS A 82 -10.91 16.25 10.40
C LYS A 82 -10.44 16.95 9.14
N ARG A 83 -9.29 16.54 8.60
CA ARG A 83 -8.66 17.21 7.45
C ARG A 83 -9.05 16.58 6.11
N PHE A 84 -9.22 15.27 6.06
CA PHE A 84 -9.40 14.51 4.83
C PHE A 84 -10.72 13.71 4.79
N GLY A 85 -11.56 13.81 5.81
CA GLY A 85 -12.86 13.12 5.88
C GLY A 85 -12.70 11.61 5.78
N ASP A 86 -13.57 10.96 4.99
CA ASP A 86 -13.62 9.50 4.83
C ASP A 86 -12.61 8.96 3.80
N SER A 87 -11.53 9.71 3.53
CA SER A 87 -10.53 9.33 2.51
C SER A 87 -9.64 8.15 2.92
N PHE A 88 -9.69 7.74 4.19
CA PHE A 88 -8.80 6.72 4.74
C PHE A 88 -9.58 5.61 5.42
N SER A 89 -8.96 4.44 5.52
CA SER A 89 -9.48 3.29 6.24
C SER A 89 -8.41 2.73 7.16
N ILE A 90 -8.79 2.40 8.39
CA ILE A 90 -7.94 1.67 9.31
C ILE A 90 -8.15 0.19 9.05
N PHE A 91 -7.12 -0.49 8.56
CA PHE A 91 -7.20 -1.90 8.19
C PHE A 91 -6.31 -2.81 9.06
N LYS A 92 -5.46 -2.23 9.92
CA LYS A 92 -4.55 -2.97 10.80
C LYS A 92 -4.34 -2.21 12.11
N GLU A 93 -4.31 -2.98 13.20
CA GLU A 93 -3.93 -2.51 14.52
C GLU A 93 -2.64 -3.20 14.98
N ILE A 94 -1.84 -2.46 15.76
CA ILE A 94 -0.64 -2.96 16.45
C ILE A 94 -1.02 -3.03 17.93
N ARG A 95 -0.95 -4.23 18.51
CA ARG A 95 -1.36 -4.52 19.89
C ARG A 95 -0.28 -5.30 20.63
N THR A 96 -0.38 -5.32 21.96
CA THR A 96 0.43 -6.19 22.82
C THR A 96 -0.20 -7.58 22.90
N LYS A 97 0.39 -8.51 23.66
CA LYS A 97 -0.20 -9.85 23.85
C LYS A 97 -1.26 -9.85 24.96
N GLU A 98 -1.14 -8.91 25.88
CA GLU A 98 -2.00 -8.79 27.05
C GLU A 98 -3.33 -8.06 26.75
N GLU A 99 -3.45 -7.39 25.59
CA GLU A 99 -4.69 -6.71 25.11
C GLU A 99 -4.89 -6.81 23.59
#